data_AF-A0A3D6F012-F1
#
_entry.id   AF-A0A3D6F012-F1
#
_cell.length_a   1.000
_cell.length_b   1.000
_cell.length_c   1.000
_cell.angle_alpha   90.00
_cell.angle_beta   90.00
_cell.angle_gamma   90.00
#
_symmetry.space_group_name_H-M   'P 1'
#
loop_
_entity.id
_entity.type
_entity.pdbx_description
1 polymer ?
#
loop_
_entity_poly.entity_id
_entity_poly.type
_entity_poly.pdbx_seq_one_letter_code
_entity_poly.pdbx_strand_id
1 'polypeptide(L)'
;KAKEKARGTNKKELESWLNAKKFNKQKKVKAVTAIYDSLGIAALTEKKVEDYFSQGFEKLNALPDSAQKQNLIQFTQELIRRQS
;
A
#
# COMPACT_ATOMS: atom_id res chain seq x y z
N LYS A 1 -10.24 -8.99 3.82
CA LYS A 1 -9.91 -7.66 4.39
C LYS A 1 -10.47 -6.47 3.59
N ALA A 2 -10.65 -6.53 2.26
CA ALA A 2 -11.25 -5.41 1.49
C ALA A 2 -12.77 -5.24 1.70
N LYS A 3 -13.52 -6.35 1.88
CA LYS A 3 -14.98 -6.32 2.10
C LYS A 3 -15.41 -5.70 3.44
N GLU A 4 -14.55 -5.69 4.45
CA GLU A 4 -14.89 -5.23 5.81
C GLU A 4 -14.68 -3.73 6.02
N LYS A 5 -13.87 -3.06 5.16
CA LYS A 5 -13.54 -1.64 5.30
C LYS A 5 -14.41 -0.68 4.48
N ALA A 6 -15.24 -1.19 3.58
CA ALA A 6 -16.13 -0.36 2.77
C ALA A 6 -17.31 0.15 3.61
N ARG A 7 -17.17 1.34 4.20
CA ARG A 7 -18.27 2.09 4.85
C ARG A 7 -18.85 3.15 3.89
N GLY A 8 -20.18 3.28 3.89
CA GLY A 8 -20.89 4.40 3.27
C GLY A 8 -21.06 4.32 1.75
N THR A 9 -20.89 5.45 1.07
CA THR A 9 -21.11 5.71 -0.36
C THR A 9 -20.41 4.71 -1.29
N ASN A 10 -19.20 4.27 -0.94
CA ASN A 10 -18.43 3.31 -1.73
C ASN A 10 -19.12 1.95 -1.86
N LYS A 11 -19.90 1.52 -0.85
CA LYS A 11 -20.62 0.24 -0.90
C LYS A 11 -21.82 0.29 -1.85
N LYS A 12 -22.57 1.40 -1.85
CA LYS A 12 -23.69 1.63 -2.78
C LYS A 12 -23.20 1.72 -4.23
N GLU A 13 -22.07 2.37 -4.46
CA GLU A 13 -21.49 2.48 -5.79
C GLU A 13 -20.96 1.13 -6.28
N LEU A 14 -20.28 0.37 -5.42
CA LEU A 14 -19.81 -0.99 -5.75
C LEU A 14 -20.98 -1.95 -6.05
N GLU A 15 -22.06 -1.90 -5.26
CA GLU A 15 -23.28 -2.69 -5.49
C GLU A 15 -23.98 -2.27 -6.79
N SER A 16 -23.99 -0.98 -7.11
CA SER A 16 -24.55 -0.46 -8.38
C SER A 16 -23.73 -0.94 -9.59
N TRP A 17 -22.39 -0.95 -9.50
CA TRP A 17 -21.52 -1.51 -10.55
C TRP A 17 -21.58 -3.04 -10.65
N LEU A 18 -21.87 -3.74 -9.55
CA LEU A 18 -22.03 -5.20 -9.51
C LEU A 18 -23.37 -5.64 -10.12
N ASN A 19 -24.45 -4.88 -9.92
CA ASN A 19 -25.78 -5.18 -10.47
C ASN A 19 -26.02 -4.63 -11.89
N ALA A 20 -25.13 -3.77 -12.41
CA ALA A 20 -25.27 -3.22 -13.76
C ALA A 20 -25.09 -4.33 -14.82
N LYS A 21 -26.16 -4.66 -15.56
CA LYS A 21 -26.15 -5.60 -16.69
C LYS A 21 -25.51 -5.05 -17.98
N LYS A 22 -25.48 -3.71 -18.13
CA LYS A 22 -24.75 -2.99 -19.18
C LYS A 22 -23.83 -1.97 -18.53
N PHE A 23 -22.53 -2.14 -18.71
CA PHE A 23 -21.53 -1.20 -18.23
C PHE A 23 -20.43 -1.06 -19.27
N ASN A 24 -19.87 0.16 -19.36
CA ASN A 24 -18.66 0.38 -20.13
C ASN A 24 -17.48 -0.15 -19.31
N LYS A 25 -16.80 -1.20 -19.81
CA LYS A 25 -15.69 -1.88 -19.12
C LYS A 25 -14.62 -0.90 -18.63
N GLN A 26 -14.26 0.10 -19.43
CA GLN A 26 -13.24 1.08 -19.08
C GLN A 26 -13.70 2.02 -17.95
N LYS A 27 -14.97 2.47 -17.98
CA LYS A 27 -15.52 3.28 -16.87
C LYS A 27 -15.64 2.46 -15.58
N LYS A 28 -16.00 1.18 -15.66
CA LYS A 28 -16.07 0.28 -14.50
C LYS A 28 -14.70 0.09 -13.86
N VAL A 29 -13.67 -0.20 -14.66
CA VAL A 29 -12.30 -0.35 -14.16
C VAL A 29 -11.84 0.96 -13.51
N LYS A 30 -12.00 2.12 -14.17
CA LYS A 30 -11.64 3.41 -13.57
C LYS A 30 -12.38 3.70 -12.26
N ALA A 31 -13.69 3.47 -12.20
CA ALA A 31 -14.48 3.73 -11.00
C ALA A 31 -14.09 2.78 -9.85
N VAL A 32 -13.86 1.50 -10.14
CA VAL A 32 -13.39 0.54 -9.13
C VAL A 32 -11.98 0.91 -8.66
N THR A 33 -11.06 1.26 -9.57
CA THR A 33 -9.72 1.75 -9.21
C THR A 33 -9.80 2.99 -8.32
N ALA A 34 -10.61 4.00 -8.69
CA ALA A 34 -10.80 5.22 -7.89
C ALA A 34 -11.45 4.95 -6.52
N ILE A 35 -12.33 3.95 -6.41
CA ILE A 35 -12.88 3.52 -5.12
C ILE A 35 -11.77 2.89 -4.25
N TYR A 36 -10.91 2.05 -4.82
CA TYR A 36 -9.76 1.48 -4.12
C TYR A 36 -8.73 2.55 -3.72
N ASP A 37 -8.49 3.55 -4.57
CA ASP A 37 -7.62 4.69 -4.28
C ASP A 37 -8.21 5.57 -3.17
N SER A 38 -9.50 5.90 -3.25
CA SER A 38 -10.20 6.72 -2.23
C SER A 38 -10.37 6.02 -0.89
N LEU A 39 -10.33 4.68 -0.85
CA LEU A 39 -10.30 3.90 0.39
C LEU A 39 -8.96 4.05 1.15
N GLY A 40 -7.98 4.77 0.59
CA GLY A 40 -6.71 5.07 1.26
C GLY A 40 -5.88 3.82 1.55
N ILE A 41 -6.13 2.72 0.82
CA ILE A 41 -5.41 1.45 0.99
C ILE A 41 -3.95 1.62 0.55
N ALA A 42 -3.68 2.46 -0.46
CA ALA A 42 -2.34 2.83 -0.86
C ALA A 42 -1.58 3.48 0.31
N ALA A 43 -2.09 4.57 0.88
CA ALA A 43 -1.48 5.25 2.01
C ALA A 43 -1.33 4.37 3.26
N LEU A 44 -2.30 3.48 3.54
CA LEU A 44 -2.18 2.50 4.63
C LEU A 44 -1.11 1.44 4.38
N THR A 45 -0.92 1.06 3.13
CA THR A 45 0.11 0.10 2.72
C THR A 45 1.48 0.75 2.78
N GLU A 46 1.63 1.95 2.22
CA GLU A 46 2.84 2.77 2.31
C GLU A 46 3.23 3.02 3.76
N LYS A 47 2.30 3.46 4.61
CA LYS A 47 2.57 3.67 6.04
C LYS A 47 3.04 2.39 6.74
N LYS A 48 2.51 1.24 6.35
CA LYS A 48 2.90 -0.05 6.93
C LYS A 48 4.25 -0.52 6.41
N VAL A 49 4.55 -0.25 5.15
CA VAL A 49 5.86 -0.47 4.54
C VAL A 49 6.91 0.40 5.24
N GLU A 50 6.62 1.67 5.46
CA GLU A 50 7.48 2.63 6.16
C GLU A 50 7.71 2.25 7.64
N ASP A 51 6.67 1.74 8.32
CA ASP A 51 6.75 1.19 9.68
C ASP A 51 7.70 -0.02 9.75
N TYR A 52 7.57 -0.98 8.84
CA TYR A 52 8.49 -2.12 8.78
C TYR A 52 9.92 -1.72 8.42
N PHE A 53 10.10 -0.72 7.55
CA PHE A 53 11.44 -0.20 7.25
C PHE A 53 12.06 0.48 8.46
N SER A 54 11.29 1.29 9.19
CA SER A 54 11.76 1.94 10.42
C SER A 54 12.20 0.92 11.47
N GLN A 55 11.40 -0.12 11.70
CA GLN A 55 11.75 -1.22 12.61
C GLN A 55 12.99 -1.99 12.14
N GLY A 56 13.15 -2.20 10.83
CA GLY A 56 14.34 -2.84 10.26
C GLY A 56 15.60 -2.01 10.49
N PHE A 57 15.54 -0.71 10.24
CA PHE A 57 16.66 0.22 10.49
C PHE A 57 16.98 0.36 11.97
N GLU A 58 15.99 0.37 12.86
CA GLU A 58 16.22 0.41 14.30
C GLU A 58 17.05 -0.80 14.76
N LYS A 59 16.68 -2.01 14.30
CA LYS A 59 17.44 -3.23 14.60
C LYS A 59 18.83 -3.23 13.98
N LEU A 60 18.98 -2.73 12.76
CA LEU A 60 20.28 -2.58 12.11
C LEU A 60 21.18 -1.58 12.85
N ASN A 61 20.60 -0.48 13.34
CA ASN A 61 21.33 0.55 14.10
C ASN A 61 21.74 0.07 15.49
N ALA A 62 20.99 -0.83 16.11
CA ALA A 62 21.32 -1.46 17.38
C ALA A 62 22.53 -2.43 17.30
N LEU A 63 22.96 -2.82 16.10
CA LEU A 63 24.16 -3.63 15.92
C LEU A 63 25.44 -2.83 16.26
N PRO A 64 26.49 -3.51 16.76
CA PRO A 64 27.80 -2.89 16.96
C PRO A 64 28.31 -2.25 15.67
N ASP A 65 28.96 -1.09 15.80
CA ASP A 65 29.43 -0.35 14.64
C ASP A 65 30.55 -1.11 13.93
N SER A 66 30.36 -1.33 12.62
CA SER A 66 31.26 -2.13 11.80
C SER A 66 31.10 -1.74 10.32
N ALA A 67 32.14 -1.96 9.52
CA ALA A 67 32.06 -1.74 8.08
C ALA A 67 30.95 -2.60 7.42
N GLN A 68 30.69 -3.79 7.97
CA GLN A 68 29.63 -4.70 7.54
C GLN A 68 28.24 -4.13 7.85
N LYS A 69 28.05 -3.50 9.02
CA LYS A 69 26.80 -2.80 9.38
C LYS A 69 26.50 -1.67 8.40
N GLN A 70 27.49 -0.84 8.07
CA GLN A 70 27.32 0.28 7.12
C GLN A 70 26.93 -0.22 5.73
N ASN A 71 27.56 -1.30 5.25
CA ASN A 71 27.19 -1.96 3.99
C ASN A 71 25.76 -2.50 4.01
N LEU A 72 25.33 -3.13 5.12
CA LEU A 72 23.96 -3.63 5.26
C LEU A 72 22.92 -2.51 5.25
N ILE A 73 23.20 -1.40 5.93
CA ILE A 73 22.32 -0.22 5.95
C ILE A 73 22.20 0.35 4.54
N GLN A 74 23.32 0.52 3.83
CA GLN A 74 23.33 1.06 2.48
C GLN A 74 22.57 0.15 1.51
N PHE A 75 22.81 -1.16 1.55
CA PHE A 75 22.08 -2.15 0.74
C PHE A 75 20.56 -2.14 1.03
N THR A 76 20.18 -2.00 2.30
CA THR A 76 18.77 -1.89 2.70
C THR A 76 18.12 -0.62 2.13
N GLN A 77 18.83 0.52 2.14
CA GLN A 77 18.34 1.77 1.56
C GLN A 77 18.16 1.67 0.04
N GLU A 78 19.05 0.99 -0.67
CA GLU A 78 18.94 0.78 -2.11
C GLU A 78 17.75 -0.12 -2.49
N LEU A 79 17.48 -1.17 -1.70
CA LEU A 79 16.32 -2.04 -1.90
C LEU A 79 15.00 -1.27 -1.74
N ILE A 80 14.94 -0.35 -0.79
CA ILE A 80 13.74 0.47 -0.52
C ILE A 80 13.48 1.44 -1.68
N ARG A 81 14.53 2.10 -2.17
CA ARG A 81 14.45 3.05 -3.29
C ARG A 81 13.98 2.41 -4.60
N ARG A 82 14.12 1.09 -4.76
CA ARG A 82 13.62 0.36 -5.95
C ARG A 82 12.11 0.20 -5.99
N GLN A 83 11.41 0.30 -4.85
CA GLN A 83 9.96 0.10 -4.77
C GLN A 83 9.17 1.42 -4.68
N SER A 84 9.85 2.57 -4.64
CA SER A 84 9.24 3.91 -4.68
C SER A 84 9.08 4.43 -6.09
#